data_AF-A8CCS0-F1
#
_entry.id   AF-A8CCS0-F1
#
_cell.length_a   1.000
_cell.length_b   1.000
_cell.length_c   1.000
_cell.angle_alpha   90.00
_cell.angle_beta   90.00
_cell.angle_gamma   90.00
#
_symmetry.space_group_name_H-M   'P 1'
#
loop_
_entity.id
_entity.type
_entity.pdbx_description
1 polymer ?
#
loop_
_entity_poly.entity_id
_entity_poly.type
_entity_poly.pdbx_seq_one_letter_code
_entity_poly.pdbx_strand_id
1 'polypeptide(L)'
;LELFRDPRTGNPALDLPKIFGIHLLLSGVLCFGFGAFHVTGAWGPGIWVADAYGITGKVQPVAPAWGPEGFNPFNPGGVASHHIAAGILGFIAGIFHIAVRPPQRLYRALRMGNIETVLSSSIAAVFWAAFVVTGTMWYGSATTPIELFGPTRYQWDSGYFQQEIERRVENSLNEGLTLSEAWSRIPDKLAFYDYIGNNPAKGGLFRAGPMNKGDGIAEAWLGHPIFQDKEGRELTVRRMPAFFETFPVILVDKDGIIRAEIPFRRAESKYSIEQVGITVTFHGGKLNGQSFSDAPTVKKYARKSQLGEVLEFDRTTLESDGVFRSSPR
;
A
#
# COMPACT_ATOMS: atom_id res chain seq x y z
N LEU A 1 -49.33 7.69 -2.96
CA LEU A 1 -49.59 6.25 -3.18
C LEU A 1 -50.22 5.67 -1.92
N GLU A 2 -51.21 4.80 -2.04
CA GLU A 2 -51.82 4.11 -0.90
C GLU A 2 -50.79 3.31 -0.09
N LEU A 3 -49.75 2.80 -0.75
CA LEU A 3 -48.61 2.11 -0.13
C LEU A 3 -47.97 2.85 1.06
N PHE A 4 -47.99 4.19 1.07
CA PHE A 4 -47.32 4.99 2.10
C PHE A 4 -48.23 5.42 3.26
N ARG A 5 -49.48 4.96 3.30
CA ARG A 5 -50.46 5.36 4.32
C ARG A 5 -50.82 4.18 5.22
N ASP A 6 -50.95 4.42 6.53
CA ASP A 6 -51.49 3.42 7.46
C ASP A 6 -52.97 3.18 7.12
N PRO A 7 -53.38 1.94 6.79
CA PRO A 7 -54.76 1.63 6.43
C PRO A 7 -55.79 1.98 7.52
N ARG A 8 -55.36 2.11 8.79
CA ARG A 8 -56.26 2.40 9.93
C ARG A 8 -56.46 3.88 10.16
N THR A 9 -55.45 4.71 9.85
CA THR A 9 -55.47 6.15 10.18
C THR A 9 -55.46 7.06 8.95
N GLY A 10 -55.09 6.53 7.78
CA GLY A 10 -54.94 7.31 6.54
C GLY A 10 -53.71 8.23 6.53
N ASN A 11 -52.96 8.30 7.63
CA ASN A 11 -51.75 9.11 7.76
C ASN A 11 -50.53 8.41 7.13
N PRO A 12 -49.51 9.17 6.71
CA PRO A 12 -48.24 8.59 6.28
C PRO A 12 -47.59 7.75 7.39
N ALA A 13 -47.19 6.52 7.07
CA ALA A 13 -46.55 5.63 8.03
C ALA A 13 -45.60 4.63 7.34
N LEU A 14 -44.50 4.30 8.01
CA LEU A 14 -43.54 3.29 7.58
C LEU A 14 -43.35 2.27 8.69
N ASP A 15 -43.52 0.99 8.38
CA ASP A 15 -43.21 -0.10 9.30
C ASP A 15 -41.70 -0.40 9.28
N LEU A 16 -40.91 0.52 9.85
CA LEU A 16 -39.44 0.51 9.80
C LEU A 16 -38.81 -0.84 10.22
N PRO A 17 -39.27 -1.54 11.28
CA PRO A 17 -38.72 -2.86 11.62
C PRO A 17 -38.87 -3.91 10.52
N LYS A 18 -40.01 -3.91 9.81
CA LYS A 18 -40.25 -4.85 8.71
C LYS A 18 -39.44 -4.47 7.46
N ILE A 19 -39.36 -3.17 7.16
CA ILE A 19 -38.52 -2.64 6.08
C ILE A 19 -37.05 -3.03 6.30
N PHE A 20 -36.56 -2.91 7.54
CA PHE A 20 -35.21 -3.37 7.90
C PHE A 20 -35.01 -4.86 7.59
N GLY A 21 -35.94 -5.72 7.99
CA GLY A 21 -35.88 -7.15 7.67
C GLY A 21 -35.84 -7.45 6.17
N ILE A 22 -36.64 -6.74 5.38
CA ILE A 22 -36.65 -6.85 3.90
C ILE A 22 -35.28 -6.45 3.32
N HIS A 23 -34.75 -5.30 3.71
CA HIS A 23 -33.44 -4.84 3.21
C HIS A 23 -32.30 -5.75 3.65
N LEU A 24 -32.29 -6.20 4.92
CA LEU A 24 -31.28 -7.11 5.44
C LEU A 24 -31.30 -8.46 4.72
N LEU A 25 -32.49 -9.00 4.42
CA LEU A 25 -32.64 -10.22 3.64
C LEU A 25 -31.99 -10.06 2.25
N LEU A 26 -32.31 -8.98 1.54
CA LEU A 26 -31.74 -8.69 0.22
C LEU A 26 -30.22 -8.50 0.27
N SER A 27 -29.72 -7.77 1.27
CA SER A 27 -28.28 -7.61 1.51
C SER A 27 -27.60 -8.94 1.80
N GLY A 28 -28.23 -9.84 2.57
CA GLY A 28 -27.71 -11.18 2.85
C GLY A 28 -27.60 -12.04 1.59
N VAL A 29 -28.63 -12.04 0.74
CA VAL A 29 -28.63 -12.76 -0.54
C VAL A 29 -27.52 -12.23 -1.46
N LEU A 30 -27.39 -10.91 -1.58
CA LEU A 30 -26.36 -10.30 -2.42
C LEU A 30 -24.95 -10.60 -1.88
N CYS A 31 -24.74 -10.48 -0.58
CA CYS A 31 -23.46 -10.77 0.08
C CYS A 31 -23.04 -12.23 -0.13
N PHE A 32 -23.97 -13.17 0.09
CA PHE A 32 -23.73 -14.59 -0.19
C PHE A 32 -23.39 -14.81 -1.66
N GLY A 33 -24.18 -14.27 -2.59
CA GLY A 33 -23.95 -14.44 -4.02
C GLY A 33 -22.60 -13.87 -4.47
N PHE A 34 -22.21 -12.71 -3.95
CA PHE A 34 -20.90 -12.13 -4.23
C PHE A 34 -19.77 -13.06 -3.77
N GLY A 35 -19.81 -13.57 -2.54
CA GLY A 35 -18.82 -14.51 -2.02
C GLY A 35 -18.82 -15.84 -2.78
N ALA A 36 -19.98 -16.47 -2.91
CA ALA A 36 -20.15 -17.83 -3.43
C ALA A 36 -19.94 -17.94 -4.94
N PHE A 37 -20.16 -16.87 -5.71
CA PHE A 37 -20.09 -16.89 -7.18
C PHE A 37 -19.01 -15.97 -7.75
N HIS A 38 -18.99 -14.70 -7.35
CA HIS A 38 -18.06 -13.72 -7.93
C HIS A 38 -16.63 -13.94 -7.43
N VAL A 39 -16.42 -13.98 -6.11
CA VAL A 39 -15.09 -14.09 -5.50
C VAL A 39 -14.46 -15.46 -5.73
N THR A 40 -15.25 -16.52 -5.59
CA THR A 40 -14.80 -17.91 -5.82
C THR A 40 -14.52 -18.22 -7.28
N GLY A 41 -14.95 -17.36 -8.21
CA GLY A 41 -14.90 -17.63 -9.64
C GLY A 41 -15.85 -18.73 -10.11
N ALA A 42 -16.75 -19.25 -9.25
CA ALA A 42 -17.71 -20.27 -9.63
C ALA A 42 -18.69 -19.77 -10.70
N TRP A 43 -19.06 -18.48 -10.62
CA TRP A 43 -19.80 -17.79 -11.67
C TRP A 43 -19.48 -16.28 -11.65
N GLY A 44 -18.20 -15.98 -11.91
CA GLY A 44 -17.64 -14.64 -11.94
C GLY A 44 -16.13 -14.66 -12.17
N PRO A 45 -15.48 -13.50 -12.22
CA PRO A 45 -14.06 -13.41 -12.58
C PRO A 45 -13.09 -13.74 -11.43
N GLY A 46 -13.55 -13.77 -10.17
CA GLY A 46 -12.67 -13.77 -9.00
C GLY A 46 -12.28 -12.35 -8.57
N ILE A 47 -11.20 -12.23 -7.80
CA ILE A 47 -10.70 -10.95 -7.28
C ILE A 47 -9.21 -10.78 -7.57
N TRP A 48 -8.70 -9.55 -7.44
CA TRP A 48 -7.26 -9.30 -7.55
C TRP A 48 -6.49 -9.99 -6.42
N VAL A 49 -5.45 -10.73 -6.77
CA VAL A 49 -4.49 -11.32 -5.84
C VAL A 49 -3.09 -11.13 -6.41
N ALA A 50 -2.11 -10.93 -5.53
CA ALA A 50 -0.72 -10.75 -5.89
C ALA A 50 0.18 -11.60 -5.00
N ASP A 51 1.43 -11.79 -5.41
CA ASP A 51 2.48 -12.29 -4.53
C ASP A 51 2.81 -11.28 -3.42
N ALA A 52 3.61 -11.71 -2.45
CA ALA A 52 3.96 -10.92 -1.27
C ALA A 52 4.65 -9.58 -1.60
N TYR A 53 5.21 -9.43 -2.80
CA TYR A 53 5.93 -8.23 -3.23
C TYR A 53 5.24 -7.49 -4.38
N GLY A 54 4.01 -7.88 -4.75
CA GLY A 54 3.20 -7.17 -5.74
C GLY A 54 3.79 -7.14 -7.15
N ILE A 55 4.47 -8.21 -7.57
CA ILE A 55 5.11 -8.28 -8.87
C ILE A 55 4.17 -8.88 -9.91
N THR A 56 3.40 -9.89 -9.53
CA THR A 56 2.66 -10.80 -10.41
C THR A 56 1.14 -10.75 -10.20
N GLY A 57 0.60 -9.60 -9.78
CA GLY A 57 -0.81 -9.43 -9.52
C GLY A 57 -1.70 -9.70 -10.73
N LYS A 58 -2.82 -10.36 -10.46
CA LYS A 58 -3.85 -10.66 -11.46
C LYS A 58 -5.18 -10.95 -10.79
N VAL A 59 -6.26 -10.85 -11.56
CA VAL A 59 -7.58 -11.34 -11.13
C VAL A 59 -7.58 -12.87 -11.19
N GLN A 60 -8.00 -13.52 -10.12
CA GLN A 60 -8.14 -14.98 -10.06
C GLN A 60 -9.28 -15.44 -9.14
N PRO A 61 -9.85 -16.63 -9.39
CA PRO A 61 -10.75 -17.31 -8.47
C PRO A 61 -10.10 -17.53 -7.09
N VAL A 62 -10.85 -17.31 -6.00
CA VAL A 62 -10.34 -17.49 -4.63
C VAL A 62 -11.25 -18.43 -3.83
N ALA A 63 -10.70 -19.58 -3.45
CA ALA A 63 -11.40 -20.52 -2.58
C ALA A 63 -11.54 -19.96 -1.14
N PRO A 64 -12.65 -20.25 -0.44
CA PRO A 64 -12.84 -19.80 0.94
C PRO A 64 -11.89 -20.52 1.92
N ALA A 65 -11.31 -19.75 2.84
CA ALA A 65 -10.53 -20.26 3.96
C ALA A 65 -11.41 -20.29 5.21
N TRP A 66 -11.72 -21.49 5.71
CA TRP A 66 -12.63 -21.69 6.83
C TRP A 66 -11.93 -21.85 8.18
N GLY A 67 -10.62 -22.06 8.20
CA GLY A 67 -9.84 -22.12 9.42
C GLY A 67 -9.51 -20.73 9.98
N PRO A 68 -8.73 -20.67 11.07
CA PRO A 68 -8.35 -19.40 11.70
C PRO A 68 -7.55 -18.47 10.76
N GLU A 69 -6.88 -19.02 9.74
CA GLU A 69 -6.19 -18.26 8.71
C GLU A 69 -7.12 -17.36 7.88
N GLY A 70 -8.43 -17.64 7.86
CA GLY A 70 -9.42 -16.77 7.22
C GLY A 70 -9.60 -15.41 7.92
N PHE A 71 -9.15 -15.28 9.18
CA PHE A 71 -9.16 -14.00 9.90
C PHE A 71 -7.87 -13.19 9.71
N ASN A 72 -6.88 -13.74 9.00
CA ASN A 72 -5.69 -12.96 8.63
C ASN A 72 -6.09 -11.93 7.54
N PRO A 73 -5.90 -10.61 7.77
CA PRO A 73 -6.30 -9.58 6.82
C PRO A 73 -5.57 -9.67 5.47
N PHE A 74 -4.45 -10.39 5.39
CA PHE A 74 -3.69 -10.62 4.17
C PHE A 74 -4.08 -11.91 3.42
N ASN A 75 -5.01 -12.71 3.97
CA ASN A 75 -5.48 -13.93 3.32
C ASN A 75 -6.74 -13.65 2.48
N PRO A 76 -6.68 -13.69 1.13
CA PRO A 76 -7.84 -13.45 0.29
C PRO A 76 -8.94 -14.51 0.47
N GLY A 77 -8.60 -15.74 0.89
CA GLY A 77 -9.58 -16.78 1.18
C GLY A 77 -10.52 -16.42 2.34
N GLY A 78 -10.05 -15.57 3.26
CA GLY A 78 -10.86 -14.98 4.32
C GLY A 78 -11.97 -14.05 3.79
N VAL A 79 -11.72 -13.36 2.67
CA VAL A 79 -12.73 -12.49 2.03
C VAL A 79 -13.87 -13.33 1.47
N ALA A 80 -13.56 -14.47 0.82
CA ALA A 80 -14.57 -15.38 0.29
C ALA A 80 -15.40 -16.02 1.43
N SER A 81 -14.76 -16.58 2.46
CA SER A 81 -15.47 -17.19 3.59
C SER A 81 -16.30 -16.17 4.38
N HIS A 82 -15.78 -14.94 4.56
CA HIS A 82 -16.52 -13.85 5.18
C HIS A 82 -17.85 -13.58 4.46
N HIS A 83 -17.83 -13.35 3.15
CA HIS A 83 -19.05 -13.01 2.39
C HIS A 83 -20.06 -14.16 2.37
N ILE A 84 -19.59 -15.41 2.25
CA ILE A 84 -20.46 -16.58 2.28
C ILE A 84 -21.14 -16.71 3.66
N ALA A 85 -20.35 -16.68 4.75
CA ALA A 85 -20.89 -16.85 6.10
C ALA A 85 -21.78 -15.67 6.53
N ALA A 86 -21.32 -14.44 6.31
CA ALA A 86 -22.09 -13.24 6.65
C ALA A 86 -23.38 -13.12 5.81
N GLY A 87 -23.33 -13.54 4.54
CA GLY A 87 -24.51 -13.58 3.67
C GLY A 87 -25.58 -14.56 4.18
N ILE A 88 -25.18 -15.78 4.56
CA ILE A 88 -26.09 -16.78 5.17
C ILE A 88 -26.70 -16.24 6.46
N LEU A 89 -25.87 -15.65 7.34
CA LEU A 89 -26.35 -15.07 8.59
C LEU A 89 -27.32 -13.89 8.34
N GLY A 90 -27.00 -13.02 7.38
CA GLY A 90 -27.85 -11.91 6.98
C GLY A 90 -29.20 -12.36 6.41
N PHE A 91 -29.22 -13.46 5.65
CA PHE A 91 -30.45 -14.09 5.17
C PHE A 91 -31.34 -14.56 6.33
N ILE A 92 -30.77 -15.33 7.27
CA ILE A 92 -31.50 -15.85 8.44
C ILE A 92 -32.01 -14.70 9.32
N ALA A 93 -31.17 -13.71 9.59
CA ALA A 93 -31.53 -12.53 10.38
C ALA A 93 -32.60 -11.68 9.69
N GLY A 94 -32.53 -11.53 8.36
CA GLY A 94 -33.55 -10.85 7.56
C GLY A 94 -34.93 -11.50 7.71
N ILE A 95 -35.01 -12.83 7.56
CA ILE A 95 -36.27 -13.58 7.79
C ILE A 95 -36.77 -13.37 9.22
N PHE A 96 -35.90 -13.47 10.21
CA PHE A 96 -36.27 -13.24 11.61
C PHE A 96 -36.89 -11.85 11.80
N HIS A 97 -36.27 -10.80 11.26
CA HIS A 97 -36.76 -9.42 11.36
C HIS A 97 -38.05 -9.14 10.57
N ILE A 98 -38.35 -9.94 9.54
CA ILE A 98 -39.65 -9.90 8.85
C ILE A 98 -40.72 -10.61 9.68
N ALA A 99 -40.40 -11.77 10.26
CA ALA A 99 -41.35 -12.64 10.94
C ALA A 99 -41.68 -12.18 12.37
N VAL A 100 -40.76 -11.52 13.06
CA VAL A 100 -40.87 -11.23 14.50
C VAL A 100 -41.00 -9.73 14.74
N ARG A 101 -42.04 -9.31 15.48
CA ARG A 101 -42.21 -7.91 15.89
C ARG A 101 -41.24 -7.54 17.02
N PRO A 102 -40.74 -6.29 17.07
CA PRO A 102 -39.89 -5.85 18.16
C PRO A 102 -40.59 -5.96 19.52
N PRO A 103 -39.87 -6.37 20.58
CA PRO A 103 -40.38 -6.27 21.95
C PRO A 103 -40.81 -4.85 22.28
N GLN A 104 -41.94 -4.69 22.98
CA GLN A 104 -42.51 -3.38 23.29
C GLN A 104 -41.53 -2.45 24.03
N ARG A 105 -40.72 -3.01 24.94
CA ARG A 105 -39.68 -2.26 25.66
C ARG A 105 -38.66 -1.65 24.71
N LEU A 106 -38.15 -2.42 23.75
CA LEU A 106 -37.18 -1.96 22.76
C LEU A 106 -37.80 -0.96 21.79
N TYR A 107 -39.02 -1.23 21.32
CA TYR A 107 -39.73 -0.33 20.40
C TYR A 107 -39.86 1.09 20.99
N ARG A 108 -40.20 1.18 22.29
CA ARG A 108 -40.32 2.45 23.00
C ARG A 108 -38.96 3.07 23.32
N ALA A 109 -38.02 2.28 23.85
CA ALA A 109 -36.70 2.77 24.26
C ALA A 109 -35.94 3.38 23.08
N LEU A 110 -35.96 2.70 21.92
CA LEU A 110 -35.27 3.13 20.70
C LEU A 110 -36.16 3.97 19.78
N ARG A 111 -37.37 4.35 20.21
CA ARG A 111 -38.27 5.21 19.42
C ARG A 111 -38.47 4.71 17.97
N MET A 112 -38.68 3.41 17.78
CA MET A 112 -38.68 2.77 16.45
C MET A 112 -39.81 3.21 15.49
N GLY A 113 -40.70 4.11 15.92
CA GLY A 113 -41.67 4.80 15.05
C GLY A 113 -41.13 6.10 14.45
N ASN A 114 -39.99 6.61 14.92
CA ASN A 114 -39.32 7.79 14.36
C ASN A 114 -38.19 7.35 13.41
N ILE A 115 -38.23 7.79 12.16
CA ILE A 115 -37.19 7.48 11.17
C ILE A 115 -35.80 8.01 11.56
N GLU A 116 -35.72 9.07 12.37
CA GLU A 116 -34.44 9.62 12.82
C GLU A 116 -33.64 8.64 13.70
N THR A 117 -34.29 7.69 14.39
CA THR A 117 -33.52 6.65 15.11
C THR A 117 -32.76 5.75 14.15
N VAL A 118 -33.32 5.49 12.96
CA VAL A 118 -32.67 4.69 11.92
C VAL A 118 -31.54 5.48 11.29
N LEU A 119 -31.73 6.78 11.05
CA LEU A 119 -30.67 7.68 10.61
C LEU A 119 -29.49 7.67 11.60
N SER A 120 -29.76 7.85 12.89
CA SER A 120 -28.74 7.88 13.94
C SER A 120 -27.92 6.59 13.99
N SER A 121 -28.57 5.42 14.04
CA SER A 121 -27.85 4.14 14.06
C SER A 121 -27.12 3.84 12.75
N SER A 122 -27.67 4.28 11.61
CA SER A 122 -27.03 4.08 10.30
C SER A 122 -25.76 4.92 10.15
N ILE A 123 -25.76 6.17 10.62
CA ILE A 123 -24.55 7.01 10.65
C ILE A 123 -23.46 6.34 11.48
N ALA A 124 -23.80 5.78 12.64
CA ALA A 124 -22.83 5.07 13.48
C ALA A 124 -22.22 3.85 12.75
N ALA A 125 -23.04 3.05 12.06
CA ALA A 125 -22.57 1.90 11.28
C ALA A 125 -21.67 2.32 10.09
N VAL A 126 -22.05 3.37 9.36
CA VAL A 126 -21.27 3.90 8.23
C VAL A 126 -19.94 4.47 8.71
N PHE A 127 -19.93 5.23 9.81
CA PHE A 127 -18.70 5.75 10.41
C PHE A 127 -17.77 4.61 10.83
N TRP A 128 -18.28 3.58 11.52
CA TRP A 128 -17.49 2.41 11.88
C TRP A 128 -16.87 1.73 10.65
N ALA A 129 -17.64 1.51 9.58
CA ALA A 129 -17.12 0.95 8.34
C ALA A 129 -16.03 1.84 7.72
N ALA A 130 -16.19 3.16 7.78
CA ALA A 130 -15.18 4.12 7.31
C ALA A 130 -13.85 3.97 8.07
N PHE A 131 -13.85 3.82 9.41
CA PHE A 131 -12.60 3.57 10.16
C PHE A 131 -11.93 2.25 9.76
N VAL A 132 -12.72 1.20 9.55
CA VAL A 132 -12.19 -0.10 9.14
C VAL A 132 -11.49 0.02 7.79
N VAL A 133 -12.13 0.63 6.78
CA VAL A 133 -11.51 0.78 5.44
C VAL A 133 -10.35 1.76 5.43
N THR A 134 -10.36 2.81 6.26
CA THR A 134 -9.19 3.68 6.45
C THR A 134 -8.01 2.89 7.04
N GLY A 135 -8.27 2.07 8.05
CA GLY A 135 -7.25 1.21 8.65
C GLY A 135 -6.67 0.21 7.64
N THR A 136 -7.52 -0.57 6.97
CA THR A 136 -7.04 -1.59 6.03
C THR A 136 -6.34 -0.98 4.81
N MET A 137 -6.74 0.21 4.37
CA MET A 137 -6.01 0.95 3.33
C MET A 137 -4.61 1.36 3.80
N TRP A 138 -4.50 1.92 5.00
CA TRP A 138 -3.23 2.42 5.51
C TRP A 138 -2.23 1.31 5.88
N TYR A 139 -2.71 0.25 6.54
CA TYR A 139 -1.86 -0.87 6.97
C TYR A 139 -1.64 -1.91 5.87
N GLY A 140 -2.54 -1.99 4.90
CA GLY A 140 -2.57 -3.04 3.89
C GLY A 140 -3.41 -4.25 4.33
N SER A 141 -3.98 -4.91 3.33
CA SER A 141 -4.81 -6.12 3.44
C SER A 141 -4.91 -6.77 2.06
N ALA A 142 -5.51 -7.96 1.98
CA ALA A 142 -5.80 -8.64 0.72
C ALA A 142 -6.69 -7.81 -0.22
N THR A 143 -7.51 -6.90 0.31
CA THR A 143 -8.44 -6.06 -0.48
C THR A 143 -7.85 -4.71 -0.88
N THR A 144 -6.62 -4.40 -0.46
CA THR A 144 -5.94 -3.13 -0.77
C THR A 144 -4.53 -3.42 -1.34
N PRO A 145 -4.42 -4.15 -2.46
CA PRO A 145 -3.15 -4.61 -3.01
C PRO A 145 -2.27 -3.44 -3.48
N ILE A 146 -0.95 -3.59 -3.34
CA ILE A 146 0.00 -2.51 -3.62
C ILE A 146 0.13 -2.15 -5.10
N GLU A 147 -0.25 -3.07 -5.99
CA GLU A 147 -0.27 -2.81 -7.44
C GLU A 147 -1.41 -1.89 -7.86
N LEU A 148 -2.48 -1.80 -7.06
CA LEU A 148 -3.63 -0.96 -7.37
C LEU A 148 -3.60 0.36 -6.60
N PHE A 149 -3.05 0.37 -5.38
CA PHE A 149 -3.07 1.54 -4.50
C PHE A 149 -1.70 2.14 -4.20
N GLY A 150 -0.60 1.47 -4.58
CA GLY A 150 0.77 1.82 -4.18
C GLY A 150 1.20 1.06 -2.90
N PRO A 151 2.50 1.08 -2.56
CA PRO A 151 3.01 0.44 -1.34
C PRO A 151 2.52 1.14 -0.06
N THR A 152 2.72 0.52 1.10
CA THR A 152 2.45 1.15 2.39
C THR A 152 3.71 1.81 2.93
N ARG A 153 3.56 2.79 3.83
CA ARG A 153 4.72 3.41 4.50
C ARG A 153 5.53 2.41 5.32
N TYR A 154 4.87 1.37 5.84
CA TYR A 154 5.50 0.39 6.72
C TYR A 154 6.51 -0.48 5.97
N GLN A 155 6.28 -0.70 4.66
CA GLN A 155 7.23 -1.41 3.81
C GLN A 155 8.54 -0.62 3.63
N TRP A 156 8.47 0.71 3.57
CA TRP A 156 9.67 1.55 3.59
C TRP A 156 10.33 1.56 4.98
N ASP A 157 9.53 1.78 6.02
CA ASP A 157 10.03 1.92 7.40
C ASP A 157 10.76 0.64 7.88
N SER A 158 10.34 -0.54 7.41
CA SER A 158 10.97 -1.82 7.73
C SER A 158 12.01 -2.29 6.71
N GLY A 159 12.25 -1.56 5.61
CA GLY A 159 13.12 -2.02 4.52
C GLY A 159 12.62 -3.30 3.83
N TYR A 160 11.30 -3.48 3.71
CA TYR A 160 10.67 -4.71 3.22
C TYR A 160 11.14 -5.13 1.82
N PHE A 161 11.14 -4.20 0.87
CA PHE A 161 11.56 -4.47 -0.50
C PHE A 161 13.08 -4.58 -0.61
N GLN A 162 13.82 -3.71 0.10
CA GLN A 162 15.28 -3.79 0.20
C GLN A 162 15.75 -5.19 0.64
N GLN A 163 15.18 -5.74 1.70
CA GLN A 163 15.55 -7.07 2.20
C GLN A 163 15.29 -8.18 1.17
N GLU A 164 14.18 -8.11 0.44
CA GLU A 164 13.89 -9.10 -0.62
C GLU A 164 14.85 -8.97 -1.81
N ILE A 165 15.20 -7.73 -2.19
CA ILE A 165 16.19 -7.48 -3.23
C ILE A 165 17.55 -8.07 -2.82
N GLU A 166 18.03 -7.74 -1.62
CA GLU A 166 19.28 -8.27 -1.06
C GLU A 166 19.28 -9.80 -1.02
N ARG A 167 18.19 -10.41 -0.55
CA ARG A 167 18.02 -11.88 -0.54
C ARG A 167 18.10 -12.49 -1.94
N ARG A 168 17.50 -11.87 -2.96
CA ARG A 168 17.56 -12.37 -4.35
C ARG A 168 18.95 -12.22 -4.96
N VAL A 169 19.63 -11.12 -4.68
CA VAL A 169 21.01 -10.89 -5.11
C VAL A 169 21.93 -11.92 -4.46
N GLU A 170 21.83 -12.13 -3.14
CA GLU A 170 22.64 -13.12 -2.42
C GLU A 170 22.43 -14.54 -2.96
N ASN A 171 21.18 -14.96 -3.19
CA ASN A 171 20.91 -16.24 -3.82
C ASN A 171 21.53 -16.37 -5.22
N SER A 172 21.47 -15.31 -6.03
CA SER A 172 22.08 -15.28 -7.36
C SER A 172 23.60 -15.38 -7.29
N LEU A 173 24.24 -14.71 -6.33
CA LEU A 173 25.69 -14.83 -6.09
C LEU A 173 26.07 -16.24 -5.62
N ASN A 174 25.25 -16.88 -4.78
CA ASN A 174 25.45 -18.26 -4.33
C ASN A 174 25.29 -19.28 -5.47
N GLU A 175 24.52 -18.95 -6.52
CA GLU A 175 24.45 -19.71 -7.77
C GLU A 175 25.71 -19.54 -8.66
N GLY A 176 26.67 -18.71 -8.24
CA GLY A 176 27.92 -18.46 -8.96
C GLY A 176 27.85 -17.33 -9.99
N LEU A 177 26.77 -16.53 -10.00
CA LEU A 177 26.64 -15.39 -10.89
C LEU A 177 27.54 -14.24 -10.44
N THR A 178 27.96 -13.43 -11.41
CA THR A 178 28.64 -12.17 -11.11
C THR A 178 27.68 -11.16 -10.48
N LEU A 179 28.21 -10.16 -9.78
CA LEU A 179 27.43 -9.09 -9.18
C LEU A 179 26.56 -8.34 -10.20
N SER A 180 27.12 -8.12 -11.40
CA SER A 180 26.38 -7.49 -12.51
C SER A 180 25.19 -8.34 -12.96
N GLU A 181 25.37 -9.66 -13.11
CA GLU A 181 24.29 -10.59 -13.49
C GLU A 181 23.24 -10.72 -12.39
N ALA A 182 23.66 -10.81 -11.12
CA ALA A 182 22.77 -10.91 -9.97
C ALA A 182 21.84 -9.69 -9.88
N TRP A 183 22.38 -8.48 -9.96
CA TRP A 183 21.57 -7.25 -9.97
C TRP A 183 20.73 -7.11 -11.24
N SER A 184 21.21 -7.59 -12.40
CA SER A 184 20.44 -7.57 -13.64
C SER A 184 19.24 -8.52 -13.63
N ARG A 185 19.17 -9.49 -12.70
CA ARG A 185 18.00 -10.36 -12.49
C ARG A 185 16.91 -9.71 -11.63
N ILE A 186 17.18 -8.59 -10.97
CA ILE A 186 16.19 -7.88 -10.15
C ILE A 186 15.16 -7.22 -11.06
N PRO A 187 13.85 -7.48 -10.87
CA PRO A 187 12.83 -6.80 -11.67
C PRO A 187 12.79 -5.31 -11.36
N ASP A 188 12.73 -4.47 -12.40
CA ASP A 188 12.58 -3.01 -12.27
C ASP A 188 11.39 -2.63 -11.40
N LYS A 189 10.28 -3.38 -11.47
CA LYS A 189 9.10 -3.16 -10.62
C LYS A 189 9.41 -3.35 -9.13
N LEU A 190 10.26 -4.30 -8.76
CA LEU A 190 10.67 -4.53 -7.38
C LEU A 190 11.60 -3.41 -6.90
N ALA A 191 12.58 -3.03 -7.72
CA ALA A 191 13.46 -1.89 -7.44
C ALA A 191 12.66 -0.59 -7.29
N PHE A 192 11.64 -0.38 -8.13
CA PHE A 192 10.77 0.78 -8.06
C PHE A 192 9.96 0.84 -6.75
N TYR A 193 9.53 -0.30 -6.19
CA TYR A 193 8.90 -0.29 -4.87
C TYR A 193 9.86 0.14 -3.75
N ASP A 194 11.16 -0.09 -3.91
CA ASP A 194 12.20 0.29 -2.95
C ASP A 194 12.71 1.74 -3.14
N TYR A 195 11.79 2.65 -3.43
CA TYR A 195 12.05 4.08 -3.61
C TYR A 195 11.03 4.92 -2.82
N ILE A 196 11.52 5.86 -2.01
CA ILE A 196 10.70 6.62 -1.05
C ILE A 196 9.66 7.53 -1.72
N GLY A 197 9.84 7.91 -2.99
CA GLY A 197 8.81 8.67 -3.71
C GLY A 197 7.51 7.89 -3.88
N ASN A 198 7.57 6.56 -3.78
CA ASN A 198 6.39 5.69 -3.75
C ASN A 198 5.76 5.53 -2.36
N ASN A 199 6.40 6.03 -1.30
CA ASN A 199 5.87 5.96 0.05
C ASN A 199 4.70 6.97 0.23
N PRO A 200 3.48 6.51 0.59
CA PRO A 200 2.30 7.38 0.72
C PRO A 200 2.48 8.48 1.79
N ALA A 201 3.41 8.32 2.72
CA ALA A 201 3.70 9.27 3.80
C ALA A 201 4.66 10.41 3.41
N LYS A 202 4.93 10.62 2.11
CA LYS A 202 5.78 11.73 1.60
C LYS A 202 5.01 12.88 0.93
N GLY A 203 3.69 12.80 0.87
CA GLY A 203 2.85 13.82 0.26
C GLY A 203 2.72 15.12 1.07
N GLY A 204 1.81 15.99 0.65
CA GLY A 204 1.42 17.19 1.38
C GLY A 204 -0.01 17.58 1.03
N LEU A 205 -0.76 18.11 2.01
CA LEU A 205 -2.21 18.34 1.89
C LEU A 205 -2.62 19.13 0.64
N PHE A 206 -1.83 20.14 0.27
CA PHE A 206 -2.10 21.01 -0.89
C PHE A 206 -1.24 20.67 -2.12
N ARG A 207 -0.47 19.57 -2.08
CA ARG A 207 0.29 19.08 -3.24
C ARG A 207 -0.63 18.20 -4.08
N ALA A 208 -1.54 18.85 -4.82
CA ALA A 208 -2.55 18.17 -5.61
C ALA A 208 -1.96 17.51 -6.88
N GLY A 209 -2.68 16.52 -7.40
CA GLY A 209 -2.37 15.83 -8.65
C GLY A 209 -1.66 14.48 -8.45
N PRO A 210 -1.30 13.82 -9.56
CA PRO A 210 -0.67 12.50 -9.52
C PRO A 210 0.76 12.57 -8.99
N MET A 211 1.28 11.45 -8.47
CA MET A 211 2.68 11.32 -8.04
C MET A 211 3.66 11.77 -9.12
N ASN A 212 3.38 11.44 -10.38
CA ASN A 212 4.20 11.84 -11.54
C ASN A 212 4.36 13.36 -11.71
N LYS A 213 3.46 14.20 -11.17
CA LYS A 213 3.61 15.66 -11.19
C LYS A 213 4.68 16.15 -10.19
N GLY A 214 5.06 15.30 -9.24
CA GLY A 214 6.14 15.52 -8.30
C GLY A 214 7.50 15.21 -8.92
N ASP A 215 7.96 13.98 -8.76
CA ASP A 215 9.29 13.55 -9.17
C ASP A 215 9.43 13.28 -10.67
N GLY A 216 8.33 12.99 -11.37
CA GLY A 216 8.28 12.80 -12.83
C GLY A 216 7.67 11.47 -13.22
N ILE A 217 7.59 11.21 -14.52
CA ILE A 217 7.24 9.88 -15.03
C ILE A 217 8.51 9.02 -14.95
N ALA A 218 8.48 7.94 -14.16
CA ALA A 218 9.62 7.03 -14.07
C ALA A 218 9.86 6.34 -15.42
N GLU A 219 11.09 6.43 -15.94
CA GLU A 219 11.45 5.88 -17.25
C GLU A 219 12.24 4.58 -17.13
N ALA A 220 13.23 4.54 -16.24
CA ALA A 220 14.11 3.39 -16.10
C ALA A 220 14.76 3.34 -14.71
N TRP A 221 15.08 2.12 -14.28
CA TRP A 221 16.01 1.90 -13.18
C TRP A 221 17.45 2.09 -13.65
N LEU A 222 18.22 2.91 -12.93
CA LEU A 222 19.61 3.19 -13.29
C LEU A 222 20.58 2.07 -12.88
N GLY A 223 20.12 1.13 -12.06
CA GLY A 223 20.95 0.10 -11.43
C GLY A 223 21.23 0.42 -9.96
N HIS A 224 21.69 -0.60 -9.24
CA HIS A 224 22.05 -0.48 -7.84
C HIS A 224 23.44 0.17 -7.70
N PRO A 225 23.57 1.30 -6.98
CA PRO A 225 24.84 1.97 -6.77
C PRO A 225 25.59 1.38 -5.56
N ILE A 226 26.81 0.90 -5.80
CA ILE A 226 27.74 0.48 -4.76
C ILE A 226 28.78 1.58 -4.57
N PHE A 227 28.84 2.15 -3.36
CA PHE A 227 29.83 3.18 -3.01
C PHE A 227 31.04 2.52 -2.37
N GLN A 228 32.23 2.94 -2.76
CA GLN A 228 33.48 2.44 -2.16
C GLN A 228 34.43 3.58 -1.81
N ASP A 229 35.19 3.44 -0.73
CA ASP A 229 36.30 4.33 -0.44
C ASP A 229 37.60 3.89 -1.13
N LYS A 230 38.68 4.66 -0.93
CA LYS A 230 40.02 4.34 -1.47
C LYS A 230 40.59 3.01 -0.97
N GLU A 231 40.11 2.50 0.16
CA GLU A 231 40.52 1.20 0.72
C GLU A 231 39.70 0.05 0.12
N GLY A 232 38.72 0.34 -0.74
CA GLY A 232 37.81 -0.63 -1.34
C GLY A 232 36.67 -1.08 -0.42
N ARG A 233 36.46 -0.41 0.71
CA ARG A 233 35.36 -0.74 1.63
C ARG A 233 34.04 -0.26 1.04
N GLU A 234 33.07 -1.16 0.99
CA GLU A 234 31.70 -0.82 0.60
C GLU A 234 31.02 0.05 1.66
N LEU A 235 30.33 1.09 1.20
CA LEU A 235 29.63 2.05 2.02
C LEU A 235 28.15 2.12 1.62
N THR A 236 27.29 2.26 2.61
CA THR A 236 25.85 2.41 2.42
C THR A 236 25.43 3.84 2.74
N VAL A 237 24.60 4.43 1.88
CA VAL A 237 23.98 5.73 2.15
C VAL A 237 22.85 5.56 3.16
N ARG A 238 22.85 6.34 4.24
CA ARG A 238 21.74 6.36 5.19
C ARG A 238 20.47 6.87 4.52
N ARG A 239 19.46 6.00 4.40
CA ARG A 239 18.16 6.33 3.80
C ARG A 239 17.37 7.38 4.60
N MET A 240 16.58 8.18 3.92
CA MET A 240 15.68 9.19 4.51
C MET A 240 14.50 8.51 5.24
N PRO A 241 14.28 8.76 6.53
CA PRO A 241 13.03 8.37 7.19
C PRO A 241 11.87 9.23 6.70
N ALA A 242 10.65 8.67 6.66
CA ALA A 242 9.48 9.36 6.08
C ALA A 242 9.18 10.74 6.71
N PHE A 243 9.49 10.91 8.00
CA PHE A 243 9.26 12.14 8.76
C PHE A 243 10.04 13.36 8.22
N PHE A 244 11.19 13.14 7.58
CA PHE A 244 12.08 14.22 7.17
C PHE A 244 11.74 14.73 5.77
N GLU A 245 11.53 16.04 5.60
CA GLU A 245 11.45 16.69 4.28
C GLU A 245 12.84 16.82 3.64
N THR A 246 13.85 17.14 4.45
CA THR A 246 15.25 17.17 4.06
C THR A 246 16.06 16.33 5.03
N PHE A 247 17.10 15.65 4.53
CA PHE A 247 17.92 14.79 5.36
C PHE A 247 19.37 14.80 4.81
N PRO A 248 20.39 14.75 5.68
CA PRO A 248 21.78 14.85 5.25
C PRO A 248 22.24 13.59 4.50
N VAL A 249 23.28 13.73 3.68
CA VAL A 249 23.93 12.59 3.02
C VAL A 249 25.09 12.11 3.88
N ILE A 250 24.94 10.92 4.42
CA ILE A 250 25.92 10.24 5.27
C ILE A 250 26.12 8.83 4.72
N LEU A 251 27.37 8.43 4.56
CA LEU A 251 27.79 7.10 4.14
C LEU A 251 28.43 6.40 5.33
N VAL A 252 27.94 5.21 5.63
CA VAL A 252 28.42 4.35 6.72
C VAL A 252 29.00 3.06 6.15
N ASP A 253 29.96 2.47 6.84
CA ASP A 253 30.36 1.09 6.55
C ASP A 253 29.37 0.08 7.14
N LYS A 254 29.65 -1.21 6.93
CA LYS A 254 28.85 -2.33 7.45
C LYS A 254 28.68 -2.34 8.97
N ASP A 255 29.59 -1.71 9.72
CA ASP A 255 29.56 -1.64 11.18
C ASP A 255 28.83 -0.38 11.68
N GLY A 256 28.27 0.42 10.76
CA GLY A 256 27.55 1.66 11.06
C GLY A 256 28.47 2.85 11.33
N ILE A 257 29.78 2.74 11.08
CA ILE A 257 30.75 3.81 11.30
C ILE A 257 30.68 4.78 10.13
N ILE A 258 30.60 6.08 10.42
CA ILE A 258 30.60 7.13 9.40
C ILE A 258 31.95 7.15 8.69
N ARG A 259 31.93 7.02 7.36
CA ARG A 259 33.13 7.05 6.50
C ARG A 259 33.15 8.22 5.54
N ALA A 260 32.00 8.70 5.09
CA ALA A 260 31.92 9.88 4.24
C ALA A 260 30.61 10.65 4.44
N GLU A 261 30.61 11.94 4.08
CA GLU A 261 29.43 12.80 4.11
C GLU A 261 29.50 13.90 3.05
N ILE A 262 28.38 14.60 2.85
CA ILE A 262 28.36 15.89 2.17
C ILE A 262 28.29 16.99 3.23
N PRO A 263 29.42 17.63 3.59
CA PRO A 263 29.46 18.55 4.72
C PRO A 263 28.72 19.85 4.40
N PHE A 264 28.02 20.39 5.39
CA PHE A 264 27.39 21.70 5.29
C PHE A 264 28.45 22.82 5.34
N ARG A 265 29.29 22.85 6.38
CA ARG A 265 30.45 23.74 6.49
C ARG A 265 31.71 23.00 6.03
N ARG A 266 32.50 23.64 5.16
CA ARG A 266 33.69 23.00 4.55
C ARG A 266 35.00 23.25 5.32
N ALA A 267 35.04 24.24 6.22
CA ALA A 267 36.27 24.71 6.86
C ALA A 267 37.02 23.62 7.64
N GLU A 268 36.29 22.69 8.27
CA GLU A 268 36.85 21.60 9.07
C GLU A 268 36.36 20.23 8.58
N SER A 269 35.98 20.13 7.30
CA SER A 269 35.55 18.86 6.71
C SER A 269 36.68 17.84 6.80
N LYS A 270 36.37 16.64 7.31
CA LYS A 270 37.27 15.48 7.37
C LYS A 270 36.78 14.30 6.55
N TYR A 271 35.48 14.25 6.27
CA TYR A 271 34.79 13.12 5.65
C TYR A 271 34.19 13.49 4.29
N SER A 272 34.66 14.55 3.62
CA SER A 272 34.09 14.87 2.31
C SER A 272 34.39 13.78 1.28
N ILE A 273 33.45 13.59 0.36
CA ILE A 273 33.60 12.70 -0.79
C ILE A 273 34.94 12.89 -1.51
N GLU A 274 35.42 14.14 -1.66
CA GLU A 274 36.72 14.44 -2.27
C GLU A 274 37.92 13.95 -1.44
N GLN A 275 37.90 14.20 -0.13
CA GLN A 275 39.00 13.86 0.77
C GLN A 275 39.15 12.34 0.89
N VAL A 276 38.02 11.67 1.12
CA VAL A 276 37.95 10.21 1.26
C VAL A 276 38.14 9.53 -0.11
N GLY A 277 37.76 10.20 -1.20
CA GLY A 277 37.81 9.71 -2.58
C GLY A 277 36.85 8.56 -2.81
N ILE A 278 35.58 8.81 -2.53
CA ILE A 278 34.51 7.84 -2.77
C ILE A 278 34.27 7.68 -4.27
N THR A 279 34.15 6.44 -4.73
CA THR A 279 33.66 6.06 -6.05
C THR A 279 32.26 5.46 -5.95
N VAL A 280 31.53 5.45 -7.06
CA VAL A 280 30.25 4.72 -7.17
C VAL A 280 30.25 3.87 -8.43
N THR A 281 29.90 2.60 -8.30
CA THR A 281 29.78 1.64 -9.41
C THR A 281 28.36 1.10 -9.47
N PHE A 282 27.77 1.07 -10.66
CA PHE A 282 26.39 0.62 -10.86
C PHE A 282 26.34 -0.83 -11.33
N HIS A 283 25.39 -1.60 -10.79
CA HIS A 283 25.11 -2.97 -11.20
C HIS A 283 23.63 -3.14 -11.56
N GLY A 284 23.34 -3.79 -12.68
CA GLY A 284 21.99 -3.83 -13.24
C GLY A 284 21.54 -2.48 -13.83
N GLY A 285 20.33 -2.45 -14.37
CA GLY A 285 19.72 -1.24 -14.94
C GLY A 285 20.52 -0.57 -16.06
N LYS A 286 20.19 0.70 -16.33
CA LYS A 286 20.75 1.48 -17.44
C LYS A 286 22.25 1.75 -17.34
N LEU A 287 22.80 1.85 -16.12
CA LEU A 287 24.21 2.20 -15.89
C LEU A 287 25.08 0.98 -15.52
N ASN A 288 24.60 -0.24 -15.80
CA ASN A 288 25.32 -1.46 -15.44
C ASN A 288 26.80 -1.43 -15.87
N GLY A 289 27.70 -1.71 -14.92
CA GLY A 289 29.15 -1.74 -15.13
C GLY A 289 29.84 -0.38 -15.20
N GLN A 290 29.08 0.73 -15.15
CA GLN A 290 29.67 2.07 -15.14
C GLN A 290 30.14 2.45 -13.75
N SER A 291 31.33 3.07 -13.68
CA SER A 291 31.91 3.58 -12.44
C SER A 291 32.25 5.06 -12.57
N PHE A 292 31.99 5.82 -11.52
CA PHE A 292 32.22 7.26 -11.44
C PHE A 292 33.08 7.60 -10.23
N SER A 293 34.07 8.46 -10.44
CA SER A 293 34.99 8.93 -9.41
C SER A 293 35.02 10.45 -9.26
N ASP A 294 34.38 11.18 -10.17
CA ASP A 294 34.28 12.63 -10.05
C ASP A 294 33.30 13.00 -8.93
N ALA A 295 33.79 13.81 -7.99
CA ALA A 295 33.04 14.14 -6.79
C ALA A 295 31.65 14.75 -7.05
N PRO A 296 31.41 15.60 -8.07
CA PRO A 296 30.07 16.10 -8.37
C PRO A 296 29.08 14.98 -8.72
N THR A 297 29.47 14.01 -9.55
CA THR A 297 28.61 12.89 -9.95
C THR A 297 28.39 11.91 -8.80
N VAL A 298 29.44 11.57 -8.05
CA VAL A 298 29.31 10.71 -6.86
C VAL A 298 28.35 11.33 -5.84
N LYS A 299 28.46 12.65 -5.58
CA LYS A 299 27.53 13.38 -4.70
C LYS A 299 26.10 13.40 -5.23
N LYS A 300 25.90 13.49 -6.55
CA LYS A 300 24.58 13.42 -7.19
C LYS A 300 23.92 12.08 -6.92
N TYR A 301 24.64 10.97 -7.12
CA TYR A 301 24.09 9.64 -6.86
C TYR A 301 23.91 9.35 -5.37
N ALA A 302 24.83 9.78 -4.51
CA ALA A 302 24.66 9.64 -3.06
C ALA A 302 23.39 10.35 -2.54
N ARG A 303 23.08 11.55 -3.06
CA ARG A 303 21.81 12.25 -2.76
C ARG A 303 20.58 11.47 -3.23
N LYS A 304 20.66 10.79 -4.38
CA LYS A 304 19.56 9.95 -4.88
C LYS A 304 19.41 8.66 -4.08
N SER A 305 20.51 8.00 -3.71
CA SER A 305 20.49 6.74 -2.95
C SER A 305 19.93 6.89 -1.52
N GLN A 306 19.94 8.11 -0.99
CA GLN A 306 19.23 8.45 0.24
C GLN A 306 17.71 8.20 0.12
N LEU A 307 17.17 8.24 -1.10
CA LEU A 307 15.76 8.01 -1.42
C LEU A 307 15.46 6.54 -1.74
N GLY A 308 16.44 5.64 -1.66
CA GLY A 308 16.31 4.23 -2.03
C GLY A 308 16.96 3.94 -3.39
N GLU A 309 16.34 3.05 -4.17
CA GLU A 309 16.80 2.71 -5.52
C GLU A 309 16.78 3.93 -6.46
N VAL A 310 17.73 3.94 -7.40
CA VAL A 310 18.00 5.13 -8.22
C VAL A 310 17.30 5.02 -9.58
N LEU A 311 16.46 6.01 -9.87
CA LEU A 311 15.62 6.04 -11.06
C LEU A 311 15.92 7.25 -11.96
N GLU A 312 15.58 7.08 -13.23
CA GLU A 312 15.44 8.12 -14.24
C GLU A 312 13.98 8.55 -14.35
N PHE A 313 13.76 9.85 -14.49
CA PHE A 313 12.43 10.44 -14.55
C PHE A 313 12.35 11.48 -15.68
N ASP A 314 11.30 11.40 -16.47
CA ASP A 314 10.87 12.49 -17.33
C ASP A 314 10.05 13.49 -16.51
N ARG A 315 10.61 14.69 -16.34
CA ARG A 315 9.95 15.82 -15.66
C ARG A 315 9.38 16.85 -16.63
N THR A 316 9.61 16.68 -17.93
CA THR A 316 9.24 17.65 -18.96
C THR A 316 7.79 17.47 -19.39
N THR A 317 7.35 16.23 -19.64
CA THR A 317 6.00 15.93 -20.13
C THR A 317 4.90 16.50 -19.25
N LEU A 318 5.10 16.48 -17.93
CA LEU A 318 4.12 16.97 -16.96
C LEU A 318 4.55 18.25 -16.26
N GLU A 319 5.66 18.88 -16.66
CA GLU A 319 6.27 20.01 -15.96
C GLU A 319 6.41 19.73 -14.44
N SER A 320 6.99 18.58 -14.10
CA SER A 320 7.00 18.06 -12.73
C SER A 320 7.89 18.89 -11.81
N ASP A 321 7.34 19.31 -10.67
CA ASP A 321 7.91 20.33 -9.79
C ASP A 321 9.02 19.81 -8.86
N GLY A 322 9.22 18.50 -8.78
CA GLY A 322 10.24 17.85 -7.97
C GLY A 322 9.85 17.67 -6.50
N VAL A 323 8.57 17.82 -6.17
CA VAL A 323 8.06 17.70 -4.81
C VAL A 323 7.10 16.52 -4.68
N PHE A 324 7.38 15.63 -3.72
CA PHE A 324 6.59 14.42 -3.53
C PHE A 324 5.11 14.67 -3.23
N ARG A 325 4.28 13.75 -3.72
CA ARG A 325 2.82 13.68 -3.52
C ARG A 325 2.45 12.31 -2.96
N SER A 326 1.29 12.19 -2.34
CA SER A 326 0.76 10.91 -1.85
C SER A 326 0.13 10.11 -2.98
N SER A 327 0.02 8.79 -2.76
CA SER A 327 -0.71 7.87 -3.64
C SER A 327 -2.22 7.89 -3.36
N PRO A 328 -3.02 7.12 -4.13
CA PRO A 328 -4.43 6.86 -3.80
C PRO A 328 -4.66 6.05 -2.49
N ARG A 329 -3.65 5.30 -2.01
CA ARG A 329 -3.68 4.65 -0.69
C ARG A 329 -3.80 5.66 0.45
#